data_AF-A0A0D8W9J3-F1
#
_entry.id   AF-A0A0D8W9J3-F1
#
_cell.length_a   1.000
_cell.length_b   1.000
_cell.length_c   1.000
_cell.angle_alpha   90.00
_cell.angle_beta   90.00
_cell.angle_gamma   90.00
#
_symmetry.space_group_name_H-M   'P 1'
#
loop_
_entity.id
_entity.type
_entity.pdbx_description
1 polymer ?
#
loop_
_entity_poly.entity_id
_entity_poly.type
_entity_poly.pdbx_seq_one_letter_code
_entity_poly.pdbx_strand_id
1 'polypeptide(L)'
;MKRRLSLLFLLSALAVGCSQQKADEPRQLVTVYPRYPEYAAANYIKGLVEVKFDIGADGTVTRIVFLRSEPHNLFRDEVVKAMAKWRFEKNSPRQGVKRQFIFTPSRP
;
A
#
# COMPACT_ATOMS: atom_id res chain seq x y z
N MET A 1 31.85 56.82 -18.04
CA MET A 1 31.31 56.02 -16.92
C MET A 1 30.47 54.86 -17.45
N LYS A 2 31.05 53.69 -17.77
CA LYS A 2 30.34 52.39 -17.88
C LYS A 2 31.33 51.28 -17.51
N ARG A 3 31.28 50.84 -16.25
CA ARG A 3 32.22 49.89 -15.65
C ARG A 3 31.90 48.46 -16.09
N ARG A 4 32.97 47.69 -16.19
CA ARG A 4 33.09 46.35 -16.76
C ARG A 4 32.53 45.26 -15.83
N LEU A 5 32.25 44.10 -16.45
CA LEU A 5 32.67 42.76 -16.04
C LEU A 5 32.19 42.24 -14.66
N SER A 6 31.36 41.20 -14.68
CA SER A 6 31.66 39.90 -14.03
C SER A 6 30.61 38.85 -14.42
N LEU A 7 31.02 37.88 -15.25
CA LEU A 7 30.50 36.51 -15.15
C LEU A 7 30.88 35.99 -13.76
N LEU A 8 29.94 35.38 -13.04
CA LEU A 8 30.17 34.23 -12.18
C LEU A 8 28.82 33.55 -11.91
N PHE A 9 28.59 32.51 -12.70
CA PHE A 9 27.70 31.40 -12.43
C PHE A 9 28.07 30.75 -11.08
N LEU A 10 27.10 30.04 -10.48
CA LEU A 10 27.22 29.06 -9.38
C LEU A 10 27.05 29.62 -7.95
N LEU A 11 25.79 29.62 -7.49
CA LEU A 11 25.53 29.13 -6.13
C LEU A 11 24.71 27.84 -6.25
N SER A 12 25.44 26.76 -5.99
CA SER A 12 25.03 25.36 -5.95
C SER A 12 23.63 25.14 -5.34
N ALA A 13 22.74 24.60 -6.16
CA ALA A 13 21.52 23.96 -5.71
C ALA A 13 21.88 22.63 -5.02
N LEU A 14 21.94 22.59 -3.69
CA LEU A 14 21.73 21.35 -2.95
C LEU A 14 20.22 21.12 -2.81
N ALA A 15 19.56 20.84 -3.93
CA ALA A 15 18.38 20.00 -3.87
C ALA A 15 18.89 18.62 -3.48
N VAL A 16 18.87 18.33 -2.18
CA VAL A 16 18.99 16.97 -1.65
C VAL A 16 17.88 16.19 -2.34
N GLY A 17 18.23 15.51 -3.43
CA GLY A 17 17.40 14.51 -4.02
C GLY A 17 17.21 13.45 -2.95
N CYS A 18 16.07 13.49 -2.26
CA CYS A 18 15.57 12.30 -1.61
C CYS A 18 15.41 11.27 -2.72
N SER A 19 16.44 10.45 -2.94
CA SER A 19 16.25 9.15 -3.56
C SER A 19 15.24 8.44 -2.66
N GLN A 20 13.98 8.37 -3.10
CA GLN A 20 13.05 7.40 -2.57
C GLN A 20 13.64 6.04 -2.90
N GLN A 21 14.49 5.53 -2.01
CA GLN A 21 14.90 4.13 -2.03
C GLN A 21 13.62 3.33 -1.89
N LYS A 22 13.12 2.84 -3.03
CA LYS A 22 12.06 1.84 -3.08
C LYS A 22 12.65 0.61 -2.40
N ALA A 23 12.41 0.49 -1.09
CA ALA A 23 12.78 -0.70 -0.34
C ALA A 23 12.25 -1.91 -1.10
N ASP A 24 13.11 -2.93 -1.25
CA ASP A 24 12.79 -4.13 -2.02
C ASP A 24 11.43 -4.69 -1.58
N GLU A 25 10.45 -4.58 -2.48
CA GLU A 25 9.06 -4.88 -2.17
C GLU A 25 8.91 -6.39 -2.07
N PRO A 26 8.23 -6.93 -1.04
CA PRO A 26 8.08 -8.38 -0.91
C PRO A 26 7.52 -9.02 -2.17
N ARG A 27 8.22 -10.02 -2.68
CA ARG A 27 7.76 -10.77 -3.83
C ARG A 27 6.52 -11.59 -3.46
N GLN A 28 5.38 -11.16 -3.96
CA GLN A 28 4.10 -11.84 -3.76
C GLN A 28 3.93 -12.92 -4.85
N LEU A 29 3.73 -14.16 -4.42
CA LEU A 29 3.56 -15.33 -5.29
C LEU A 29 2.08 -15.61 -5.57
N VAL A 30 1.23 -15.43 -4.57
CA VAL A 30 -0.22 -15.63 -4.67
C VAL A 30 -0.94 -14.39 -4.19
N THR A 31 -1.83 -13.89 -5.04
CA THR A 31 -2.69 -12.73 -4.76
C THR A 31 -4.14 -13.15 -4.94
N VAL A 32 -4.95 -12.86 -3.92
CA VAL A 32 -6.41 -13.02 -3.96
C VAL A 32 -7.02 -11.69 -3.56
N TYR A 33 -7.96 -11.18 -4.34
CA TYR A 33 -8.65 -9.94 -3.99
C TYR A 33 -9.83 -10.22 -3.04
N PRO A 34 -10.09 -9.33 -2.07
CA PRO A 34 -11.30 -9.39 -1.25
C PRO A 34 -12.56 -9.44 -2.11
N ARG A 35 -13.53 -10.26 -1.74
CA ARG A 35 -14.83 -10.22 -2.39
C ARG A 35 -15.56 -8.95 -1.98
N TYR A 36 -16.39 -8.43 -2.88
CA TYR A 36 -17.29 -7.35 -2.56
C TYR A 36 -18.48 -7.90 -1.75
N PRO A 37 -18.79 -7.40 -0.55
CA PRO A 37 -19.94 -7.86 0.23
C PRO A 37 -21.26 -7.63 -0.49
N GLU A 38 -22.14 -8.64 -0.51
CA GLU A 38 -23.43 -8.57 -1.22
C GLU A 38 -24.31 -7.40 -0.75
N TYR A 39 -24.37 -7.19 0.57
CA TYR A 39 -25.08 -6.04 1.15
C TYR A 39 -24.52 -4.69 0.64
N ALA A 40 -23.20 -4.56 0.56
CA ALA A 40 -22.57 -3.35 0.05
C ALA A 40 -22.85 -3.15 -1.45
N ALA A 41 -22.92 -4.24 -2.21
CA ALA A 41 -23.22 -4.21 -3.64
C ALA A 41 -24.66 -3.76 -3.89
N ALA A 42 -25.64 -4.34 -3.18
CA ALA A 42 -27.07 -4.01 -3.29
C ALA A 42 -27.36 -2.54 -2.95
N ASN A 43 -26.55 -1.93 -2.10
CA ASN A 43 -26.71 -0.55 -1.63
C ASN A 43 -25.69 0.42 -2.25
N TYR A 44 -24.90 -0.01 -3.22
CA TYR A 44 -23.85 0.80 -3.88
C TYR A 44 -22.87 1.49 -2.91
N ILE A 45 -22.61 0.84 -1.77
CA ILE A 45 -21.76 1.38 -0.71
C ILE A 45 -20.30 1.19 -1.09
N LYS A 46 -19.57 2.29 -1.31
CA LYS A 46 -18.11 2.29 -1.51
C LYS A 46 -17.36 2.09 -0.20
N GLY A 47 -16.08 1.74 -0.28
CA GLY A 47 -15.24 1.72 0.91
C GLY A 47 -13.74 1.72 0.67
N LEU A 48 -13.02 1.91 1.76
CA LEU A 48 -11.56 1.94 1.83
C LEU A 48 -11.11 1.15 3.05
N VAL A 49 -10.17 0.23 2.85
CA VAL A 49 -9.51 -0.49 3.94
C VAL A 49 -8.00 -0.35 3.79
N GLU A 50 -7.34 0.07 4.86
CA GLU A 50 -5.88 0.10 4.97
C GLU A 50 -5.45 -0.87 6.07
N VAL A 51 -4.49 -1.73 5.75
CA VAL A 51 -3.96 -2.73 6.66
C VAL A 51 -2.45 -2.62 6.78
N LYS A 52 -1.95 -2.98 7.95
CA LYS A 52 -0.55 -3.29 8.23
C LYS A 52 -0.46 -4.76 8.60
N PHE A 53 0.48 -5.50 8.06
CA PHE A 53 0.66 -6.93 8.36
C PHE A 53 2.12 -7.33 8.24
N ASP A 54 2.42 -8.57 8.60
CA ASP A 54 3.75 -9.14 8.47
C ASP A 54 3.74 -10.37 7.58
N ILE A 55 4.91 -10.68 7.06
CA ILE A 55 5.19 -11.85 6.25
C ILE A 55 6.10 -12.76 7.07
N GLY A 56 5.63 -13.98 7.34
CA GLY A 56 6.39 -15.02 8.01
C GLY A 56 7.50 -15.59 7.12
N ALA A 57 8.46 -16.31 7.72
CA ALA A 57 9.54 -16.95 6.96
C ALA A 57 9.03 -18.04 5.99
N ASP A 58 7.84 -18.59 6.25
CA ASP A 58 7.14 -19.53 5.37
C ASP A 58 6.38 -18.86 4.22
N GLY A 59 6.43 -17.53 4.13
CA GLY A 59 5.75 -16.72 3.12
C GLY A 59 4.26 -16.47 3.43
N THR A 60 3.77 -16.80 4.62
CA THR A 60 2.38 -16.53 5.00
C THR A 60 2.19 -15.13 5.59
N VAL A 61 0.97 -14.60 5.50
CA VAL A 61 0.58 -13.34 6.14
C VAL A 61 0.23 -13.58 7.60
N THR A 62 0.75 -12.76 8.49
CA THR A 62 0.46 -12.78 9.94
C THR A 62 0.27 -11.37 10.49
N ARG A 63 -0.21 -11.27 11.75
CA ARG A 63 -0.40 -10.02 12.51
C ARG A 63 -1.07 -8.90 11.69
N ILE A 64 -2.22 -9.19 11.08
CA ILE A 64 -3.00 -8.18 10.35
C ILE A 64 -3.59 -7.17 11.36
N VAL A 65 -3.27 -5.89 11.16
CA VAL A 65 -3.76 -4.74 11.91
C VAL A 65 -4.46 -3.81 10.92
N PHE A 66 -5.69 -3.43 11.23
CA PHE A 66 -6.44 -2.46 10.43
C PHE A 66 -6.04 -1.05 10.86
N LEU A 67 -5.48 -0.29 9.92
CA LEU A 67 -5.13 1.13 10.11
C LEU A 67 -6.34 2.02 9.82
N ARG A 68 -7.13 1.65 8.80
CA ARG A 68 -8.35 2.34 8.40
C ARG A 68 -9.37 1.34 7.86
N SER A 69 -10.64 1.55 8.14
CA SER A 69 -11.74 0.77 7.58
C SER A 69 -12.99 1.64 7.51
N GLU A 70 -13.35 2.06 6.31
CA GLU A 70 -14.50 2.92 6.06
C GLU A 70 -15.39 2.32 4.97
N PRO A 71 -16.70 2.09 5.23
CA PRO A 71 -17.38 2.16 6.53
C PRO A 71 -16.81 1.14 7.53
N HIS A 72 -17.04 1.39 8.82
CA HIS A 72 -16.47 0.56 9.88
C HIS A 72 -16.92 -0.89 9.73
N ASN A 73 -15.97 -1.83 9.78
CA ASN A 73 -16.14 -3.27 9.74
C ASN A 73 -16.73 -3.91 8.47
N LEU A 74 -17.48 -3.17 7.64
CA LEU A 74 -18.20 -3.72 6.48
C LEU A 74 -17.33 -4.54 5.52
N PHE A 75 -16.07 -4.15 5.34
CA PHE A 75 -15.13 -4.76 4.39
C PHE A 75 -14.01 -5.58 5.05
N ARG A 76 -13.92 -5.57 6.39
CA ARG A 76 -12.75 -6.15 7.09
C ARG A 76 -12.66 -7.66 6.91
N ASP A 77 -13.77 -8.36 7.05
CA ASP A 77 -13.80 -9.82 6.99
C ASP A 77 -13.37 -10.34 5.62
N GLU A 78 -13.81 -9.67 4.55
CA GLU A 78 -13.42 -10.03 3.18
C GLU A 78 -11.93 -9.77 2.92
N VAL A 79 -11.37 -8.72 3.53
CA VAL A 79 -9.93 -8.47 3.52
C VAL A 79 -9.16 -9.58 4.25
N VAL A 80 -9.59 -9.98 5.44
CA VAL A 80 -8.94 -11.10 6.17
C VAL A 80 -9.01 -12.40 5.37
N LYS A 81 -10.18 -12.76 4.84
CA LYS A 81 -10.38 -13.99 4.05
C LYS A 81 -9.50 -14.02 2.81
N ALA A 82 -9.29 -12.88 2.15
CA ALA A 82 -8.41 -12.77 1.01
C ALA A 82 -6.93 -12.88 1.41
N MET A 83 -6.51 -12.12 2.42
CA MET A 83 -5.11 -12.10 2.88
C MET A 83 -4.66 -13.44 3.46
N ALA A 84 -5.56 -14.22 4.06
CA ALA A 84 -5.27 -15.58 4.52
C ALA A 84 -4.80 -16.52 3.38
N LYS A 85 -5.17 -16.20 2.13
CA LYS A 85 -4.79 -16.97 0.93
C LYS A 85 -3.53 -16.42 0.26
N TRP A 86 -3.02 -15.26 0.68
CA TRP A 86 -1.83 -14.69 0.09
C TRP A 86 -0.59 -15.49 0.44
N ARG A 87 0.34 -15.59 -0.51
CA ARG A 87 1.63 -16.22 -0.31
C ARG A 87 2.72 -15.33 -0.88
N PHE A 88 3.80 -15.20 -0.14
CA PHE A 88 5.02 -14.48 -0.50
C PHE A 88 6.17 -15.46 -0.65
N GLU A 89 7.27 -14.97 -1.19
CA GLU A 89 8.52 -15.72 -1.25
C GLU A 89 8.99 -16.14 0.16
N LYS A 90 9.38 -17.40 0.30
CA LYS A 90 9.88 -17.97 1.55
C LYS A 90 11.26 -17.43 1.90
N ASN A 91 11.62 -17.50 3.17
CA ASN A 91 12.88 -17.03 3.75
C ASN A 91 13.12 -15.51 3.61
N SER A 92 12.06 -14.76 3.30
CA SER A 92 12.08 -13.29 3.18
C SER A 92 11.07 -12.64 4.15
N PRO A 93 11.18 -12.87 5.47
CA PRO A 93 10.23 -12.32 6.43
C PRO A 93 10.28 -10.79 6.44
N ARG A 94 9.13 -10.15 6.58
CA ARG A 94 9.02 -8.69 6.65
C ARG A 94 7.97 -8.27 7.65
N GLN A 95 8.24 -7.19 8.38
CA GLN A 95 7.28 -6.63 9.32
C GLN A 95 6.71 -5.29 8.84
N GLY A 96 5.48 -4.99 9.22
CA GLY A 96 4.85 -3.69 9.04
C GLY A 96 4.52 -3.35 7.59
N VAL A 97 4.33 -4.35 6.72
CA VAL A 97 3.93 -4.17 5.33
C VAL A 97 2.55 -3.54 5.27
N LYS A 98 2.39 -2.46 4.49
CA LYS A 98 1.11 -1.77 4.34
C LYS A 98 0.47 -2.09 3.01
N ARG A 99 -0.85 -2.28 3.01
CA ARG A 99 -1.68 -2.43 1.81
C ARG A 99 -3.00 -1.69 1.96
N GLN A 100 -3.53 -1.25 0.82
CA GLN A 100 -4.78 -0.53 0.71
C GLN A 100 -5.71 -1.27 -0.26
N PHE A 101 -6.99 -1.31 0.08
CA PHE A 101 -8.07 -1.89 -0.72
C PHE A 101 -9.14 -0.83 -0.94
N ILE A 102 -9.51 -0.60 -2.20
CA ILE A 102 -10.61 0.31 -2.57
C ILE A 102 -11.76 -0.55 -3.09
N PHE A 103 -12.91 -0.40 -2.46
CA PHE A 103 -14.15 -1.06 -2.83
C PHE A 103 -15.03 -0.06 -3.57
N THR A 104 -15.23 -0.31 -4.87
CA THR A 104 -16.17 0.44 -5.71
C THR A 104 -17.17 -0.55 -6.30
N PRO A 105 -18.48 -0.29 -6.22
CA PRO A 105 -19.47 -1.17 -6.82
C PRO A 105 -19.33 -1.10 -8.34
N SER A 106 -19.67 -2.20 -9.02
CA SER A 106 -19.91 -2.14 -10.46
C SER A 106 -20.98 -1.09 -10.75
N ARG A 107 -20.93 -0.43 -11.91
CA ARG A 107 -21.98 0.53 -12.31
C ARG A 107 -23.37 -0.11 -12.13
N PRO A 108 -24.37 0.66 -11.68
CA PRO A 108 -25.76 0.20 -11.67
C PRO A 108 -26.21 -0.23 -13.07
#